data_AF-A0A7R9QXR9-F1
#
_entry.id   AF-A0A7R9QXR9-F1
#
_cell.length_a   1.000
_cell.length_b   1.000
_cell.length_c   1.000
_cell.angle_alpha   90.00
_cell.angle_beta   90.00
_cell.angle_gamma   90.00
#
_symmetry.space_group_name_H-M   'P 1'
#
loop_
_entity.id
_entity.type
_entity.pdbx_description
1 polymer ?
#
loop_
_entity_poly.entity_id
_entity_poly.type
_entity_poly.pdbx_seq_one_letter_code
_entity_poly.pdbx_strand_id
1 'polypeptide(L)'
;MKLVLILGFIALSSALSISRQEVDNEWEKFKHEYRKNQYYANSNEEALRKQIFADTYDMIVRHNKEADQGVHTYRLGVNQFSDITDEEYRQMLTLDVSALEGQQTYDKKPYSIKAQLPESVDWRDKKVVTAVKTQGSVGFMR
;
A
#
# COMPACT_ATOMS: atom_id res chain seq x y z
N MET A 1 -25.40 32.02 -27.73
CA MET A 1 -24.07 32.01 -27.08
C MET A 1 -24.09 31.74 -25.57
N LYS A 2 -25.21 31.90 -24.84
CA LYS A 2 -25.28 31.55 -23.39
C LYS A 2 -25.48 30.05 -23.09
N LEU A 3 -26.09 29.28 -24.01
CA LEU A 3 -26.34 27.84 -23.83
C LEU A 3 -25.12 26.95 -24.07
N VAL A 4 -24.20 27.35 -24.95
CA VAL A 4 -22.99 26.56 -25.27
C VAL A 4 -21.97 26.59 -24.12
N LEU A 5 -21.95 27.66 -23.33
CA LEU A 5 -21.05 27.81 -22.17
C LEU A 5 -21.46 26.95 -20.96
N ILE A 6 -22.75 26.62 -20.82
CA ILE A 6 -23.26 25.80 -19.70
C ILE A 6 -22.94 24.31 -19.94
N LEU A 7 -23.04 23.84 -21.19
CA LEU A 7 -22.67 22.47 -21.57
C LEU A 7 -21.17 22.19 -21.41
N GLY A 8 -20.31 23.18 -21.66
CA GLY A 8 -18.87 23.07 -21.44
C GLY A 8 -18.48 22.94 -19.95
N PHE A 9 -19.24 23.54 -19.05
CA PHE A 9 -18.99 23.45 -17.60
C PHE A 9 -19.41 22.11 -16.99
N ILE A 10 -20.46 21.48 -17.50
CA ILE A 10 -20.90 20.14 -17.04
C ILE A 10 -19.93 19.04 -17.54
N ALA A 11 -19.32 19.23 -18.71
CA ALA A 11 -18.35 18.27 -19.27
C ALA A 11 -16.96 18.33 -18.61
N LEU A 12 -16.63 19.42 -17.90
CA LEU A 12 -15.32 19.57 -17.22
C LEU A 12 -15.36 19.14 -15.74
N SER A 13 -16.54 18.95 -15.15
CA SER A 13 -16.66 18.51 -13.74
C SER A 13 -16.61 17.00 -13.56
N SER A 14 -16.65 16.21 -14.63
CA SER A 14 -16.56 14.74 -14.59
C SER A 14 -15.12 14.22 -14.43
N ALA A 15 -14.11 15.10 -14.35
CA ALA A 15 -12.70 14.73 -14.37
C ALA A 15 -12.08 14.32 -13.01
N LEU A 16 -12.90 14.01 -11.99
CA LEU A 16 -12.41 13.65 -10.65
C LEU A 16 -13.15 12.50 -9.97
N SER A 17 -14.15 11.90 -10.61
CA SER A 17 -14.90 10.79 -9.99
C SER A 17 -14.59 9.50 -10.72
N ILE A 18 -13.91 8.57 -10.05
CA ILE A 18 -13.75 7.20 -10.52
C ILE A 18 -15.15 6.62 -10.72
N SER A 19 -15.39 6.04 -11.88
CA SER A 19 -16.70 5.49 -12.18
C SER A 19 -16.98 4.28 -11.29
N ARG A 20 -18.25 4.08 -10.89
CA ARG A 20 -18.64 2.88 -10.14
C ARG A 20 -18.24 1.59 -10.87
N GLN A 21 -18.36 1.58 -12.20
CA GLN A 21 -17.97 0.45 -13.03
C GLN A 21 -16.47 0.14 -12.94
N GLU A 22 -15.63 1.17 -12.86
CA GLU A 22 -14.18 1.02 -12.71
C GLU A 22 -13.84 0.44 -11.34
N VAL A 23 -14.43 0.96 -10.26
CA VAL A 23 -14.27 0.40 -8.91
C VAL A 23 -14.72 -1.07 -8.89
N ASP A 24 -15.85 -1.39 -9.52
CA ASP A 24 -16.36 -2.77 -9.59
C ASP A 24 -15.39 -3.69 -10.34
N ASN A 25 -14.81 -3.23 -11.45
CA ASN A 25 -13.84 -4.01 -12.22
C ASN A 25 -12.54 -4.23 -11.43
N GLU A 26 -12.02 -3.20 -10.78
CA GLU A 26 -10.81 -3.29 -9.96
C GLU A 26 -11.03 -4.13 -8.70
N TRP A 27 -12.23 -4.09 -8.13
CA TRP A 27 -12.63 -4.95 -7.02
C TRP A 27 -12.55 -6.43 -7.41
N GLU A 28 -13.10 -6.81 -8.57
CA GLU A 28 -13.04 -8.20 -9.01
C GLU A 28 -11.60 -8.67 -9.32
N LYS A 29 -10.78 -7.79 -9.92
CA LYS A 29 -9.34 -8.06 -10.12
C LYS A 29 -8.62 -8.26 -8.79
N PHE A 30 -8.82 -7.35 -7.84
CA PHE A 30 -8.25 -7.43 -6.50
C PHE A 30 -8.63 -8.72 -5.79
N LYS A 31 -9.93 -9.09 -5.82
CA LYS A 31 -10.39 -10.33 -5.19
C LYS A 31 -9.75 -11.56 -5.82
N HIS A 32 -9.55 -11.57 -7.13
CA HIS A 32 -8.88 -12.67 -7.83
C HIS A 32 -7.39 -12.72 -7.50
N GLU A 33 -6.68 -11.59 -7.61
CA GLU A 33 -5.24 -11.50 -7.41
C GLU A 33 -4.82 -11.90 -5.99
N TYR A 34 -5.54 -11.41 -4.98
CA TYR A 34 -5.25 -11.66 -3.57
C TYR A 34 -6.12 -12.77 -2.95
N ARG A 35 -6.85 -13.51 -3.80
CA ARG A 35 -7.73 -14.63 -3.41
C ARG A 35 -8.69 -14.29 -2.28
N LYS A 36 -9.30 -13.10 -2.32
CA LYS A 36 -10.13 -12.57 -1.22
C LYS A 36 -11.48 -13.25 -1.04
N ASN A 37 -12.03 -13.83 -2.12
CA ASN A 37 -13.33 -14.52 -2.12
C ASN A 37 -13.46 -15.60 -1.03
N GLN A 38 -12.36 -16.21 -0.59
CA GLN A 38 -12.36 -17.27 0.43
C GLN A 38 -12.29 -16.75 1.88
N TYR A 39 -12.13 -15.44 2.09
CA TYR A 39 -11.89 -14.86 3.42
C TYR A 39 -13.08 -14.09 3.99
N TYR A 40 -14.04 -13.66 3.17
CA TYR A 40 -15.22 -12.94 3.65
C TYR A 40 -16.26 -13.92 4.19
N ALA A 41 -16.67 -13.74 5.45
CA ALA A 41 -17.57 -14.65 6.14
C ALA A 41 -19.00 -14.58 5.61
N ASN A 42 -19.42 -13.42 5.09
CA ASN A 42 -20.76 -13.19 4.55
C ASN A 42 -20.80 -11.97 3.61
N SER A 43 -21.94 -11.76 2.96
CA SER A 43 -22.16 -10.65 2.01
C SER A 43 -22.08 -9.27 2.66
N ASN A 44 -22.40 -9.13 3.94
CA ASN A 44 -22.29 -7.84 4.63
C ASN A 44 -20.82 -7.48 4.86
N GLU A 45 -19.98 -8.45 5.22
CA GLU A 45 -18.54 -8.25 5.31
C GLU A 45 -17.95 -7.93 3.93
N GLU A 46 -18.31 -8.67 2.89
CA GLU A 46 -17.84 -8.36 1.53
C GLU A 46 -18.23 -6.93 1.11
N ALA A 47 -19.46 -6.49 1.42
CA ALA A 47 -19.91 -5.13 1.13
C ALA A 47 -19.10 -4.06 1.88
N LEU A 48 -18.80 -4.29 3.17
CA LEU A 48 -17.93 -3.41 3.96
C LEU A 48 -16.51 -3.35 3.36
N ARG A 49 -15.93 -4.51 3.03
CA ARG A 49 -14.59 -4.62 2.45
C ARG A 49 -14.50 -3.94 1.09
N LYS A 50 -15.54 -4.07 0.27
CA LYS A 50 -15.66 -3.36 -1.01
C LYS A 50 -15.74 -1.85 -0.83
N GLN A 51 -16.41 -1.36 0.20
CA GLN A 51 -16.45 0.08 0.51
C GLN A 51 -15.06 0.59 0.89
N ILE A 52 -14.36 -0.11 1.79
CA ILE A 52 -12.98 0.23 2.18
C ILE A 52 -12.04 0.22 0.97
N PHE A 53 -12.21 -0.77 0.08
CA PHE A 53 -11.46 -0.85 -1.17
C PHE A 53 -11.74 0.33 -2.09
N ALA A 54 -13.00 0.74 -2.24
CA ALA A 54 -13.36 1.88 -3.07
C ALA A 54 -12.68 3.17 -2.57
N ASP A 55 -12.70 3.40 -1.26
CA ASP A 55 -12.05 4.57 -0.63
C ASP A 55 -10.53 4.52 -0.82
N THR A 56 -9.93 3.34 -0.66
CA THR A 56 -8.49 3.11 -0.88
C THR A 56 -8.11 3.32 -2.35
N TYR A 57 -8.93 2.85 -3.28
CA TYR A 57 -8.69 3.00 -4.71
C TYR A 57 -8.77 4.46 -5.15
N ASP A 58 -9.74 5.22 -4.62
CA ASP A 58 -9.80 6.68 -4.83
C ASP A 58 -8.54 7.39 -4.34
N MET A 59 -8.09 7.04 -3.13
CA MET A 59 -6.84 7.56 -2.59
C MET A 59 -5.65 7.24 -3.51
N ILE A 60 -5.53 6.01 -4.01
CA ILE A 60 -4.44 5.59 -4.90
C ILE A 60 -4.45 6.42 -6.19
N VAL A 61 -5.61 6.56 -6.84
CA VAL A 61 -5.73 7.31 -8.10
C VAL A 61 -5.39 8.78 -7.89
N ARG A 62 -5.91 9.40 -6.83
CA ARG A 62 -5.61 10.81 -6.50
C ARG A 62 -4.12 11.01 -6.19
N HIS A 63 -3.53 10.17 -5.35
CA HIS A 63 -2.09 10.22 -5.04
C HIS A 63 -1.25 10.08 -6.30
N ASN A 64 -1.57 9.13 -7.17
CA ASN A 64 -0.80 8.88 -8.39
C ASN A 64 -0.93 10.02 -9.41
N LYS A 65 -2.07 10.71 -9.47
CA LYS A 65 -2.25 11.92 -10.27
C LYS A 65 -1.42 13.08 -9.74
N GLU A 66 -1.31 13.23 -8.42
CA GLU A 66 -0.41 14.20 -7.78
C GLU A 66 1.07 13.83 -8.04
N ALA A 67 1.40 12.53 -8.04
CA ALA A 67 2.73 12.05 -8.42
C ALA A 67 3.08 12.36 -9.89
N ASP A 68 2.12 12.24 -10.82
CA ASP A 68 2.29 12.65 -12.23
C ASP A 68 2.62 14.15 -12.37
N GLN A 69 2.21 14.96 -11.39
CA GLN A 69 2.49 16.39 -11.33
C GLN A 69 3.78 16.72 -10.57
N GLY A 70 4.50 15.70 -10.09
CA GLY A 70 5.74 15.86 -9.33
C GLY A 70 5.54 16.27 -7.86
N VAL A 71 4.31 16.22 -7.34
CA VAL A 71 4.02 16.50 -5.91
C VAL A 71 4.59 15.40 -5.02
N HIS A 72 4.52 14.14 -5.48
CA HIS A 72 5.05 12.98 -4.79
C HIS A 72 6.16 12.33 -5.58
N THR A 73 7.19 11.84 -4.89
CA THR A 73 8.30 11.08 -5.48
C THR A 73 8.04 9.58 -5.55
N TYR A 74 6.85 9.14 -5.11
CA TYR A 74 6.45 7.74 -5.08
C TYR A 74 4.99 7.58 -5.51
N ARG A 75 4.64 6.33 -5.86
CA ARG A 75 3.28 5.94 -6.25
C ARG A 75 2.70 4.93 -5.28
N LEU A 76 1.39 4.92 -5.21
CA LEU A 76 0.63 3.88 -4.53
C LEU A 76 0.12 2.86 -5.54
N GLY A 77 -0.09 1.63 -5.08
CA GLY A 77 -0.67 0.55 -5.86
C GLY A 77 -1.61 -0.28 -5.02
N VAL A 78 -2.57 -0.92 -5.68
CA VAL A 78 -3.44 -1.91 -5.04
C VAL A 78 -2.57 -3.06 -4.55
N ASN A 79 -2.76 -3.47 -3.29
CA ASN A 79 -2.03 -4.57 -2.67
C ASN A 79 -2.95 -5.36 -1.74
N GLN A 80 -2.45 -6.42 -1.11
CA GLN A 80 -3.25 -7.30 -0.23
C GLN A 80 -3.95 -6.61 0.95
N PHE A 81 -3.58 -5.37 1.28
CA PHE A 81 -4.14 -4.57 2.35
C PHE A 81 -5.16 -3.53 1.86
N SER A 82 -5.50 -3.51 0.56
CA SER A 82 -6.39 -2.50 0.01
C SER A 82 -7.86 -2.61 0.45
N ASP A 83 -8.26 -3.62 1.22
CA ASP A 83 -9.62 -3.81 1.77
C ASP A 83 -9.68 -3.76 3.30
N ILE A 84 -8.61 -3.32 3.95
CA ILE A 84 -8.56 -3.15 5.41
C ILE A 84 -8.33 -1.68 5.76
N THR A 85 -8.84 -1.29 6.91
CA THR A 85 -8.67 0.06 7.45
C THR A 85 -7.27 0.25 8.02
N ASP A 86 -6.83 1.50 8.17
CA ASP A 86 -5.58 1.82 8.84
C ASP A 86 -5.51 1.29 10.28
N GLU A 87 -6.66 1.20 10.97
CA GLU A 87 -6.73 0.65 12.31
C GLU A 87 -6.47 -0.86 12.32
N GLU A 88 -7.12 -1.60 11.42
CA GLU A 88 -6.87 -3.03 11.23
C GLU A 88 -5.42 -3.29 10.79
N TYR A 89 -4.88 -2.45 9.90
CA TYR A 89 -3.48 -2.54 9.48
C TYR A 89 -2.52 -2.33 10.64
N ARG A 90 -2.73 -1.32 11.50
CA ARG A 90 -1.93 -1.10 12.71
C ARG A 90 -1.97 -2.29 13.65
N GLN A 91 -3.12 -2.93 13.82
CA GLN A 91 -3.25 -4.12 14.66
C GLN A 91 -2.39 -5.27 14.11
N MET A 92 -2.30 -5.45 12.78
CA MET A 92 -1.43 -6.46 12.14
C MET A 92 0.07 -6.18 12.30
N LEU A 93 0.46 -4.90 12.45
CA LEU A 93 1.85 -4.49 12.63
C LEU A 93 2.35 -4.58 14.08
N THR A 94 1.52 -5.05 15.02
CA THR A 94 1.92 -5.17 16.42
C THR A 94 3.02 -6.21 16.57
N LEU A 95 4.25 -5.72 16.56
CA LEU A 95 5.46 -6.44 16.95
C LEU A 95 5.49 -6.51 18.48
N ASP A 96 5.44 -7.72 19.03
CA ASP A 96 5.83 -7.93 20.42
C ASP A 96 7.36 -7.82 20.55
N VAL A 97 7.84 -6.59 20.74
CA VAL A 97 9.26 -6.29 20.93
C VAL A 97 9.76 -6.67 22.32
N SER A 98 8.89 -7.08 23.25
CA SER A 98 9.32 -7.49 24.60
C SER A 98 10.24 -8.70 24.57
N ALA A 99 10.10 -9.56 23.55
CA ALA A 99 10.98 -10.71 23.30
C ALA A 99 12.34 -10.33 22.67
N LEU A 100 12.50 -9.10 22.16
CA LEU A 100 13.76 -8.60 21.56
C LEU A 100 14.66 -7.89 22.57
N GLU A 101 14.19 -7.66 23.81
CA GLU A 101 14.98 -7.12 24.92
C GLU A 101 15.95 -8.15 25.53
N GLY A 102 16.50 -9.05 24.70
CA GLY A 102 17.69 -9.80 25.07
C GLY A 102 18.86 -8.82 25.22
N GLN A 103 19.56 -8.86 26.36
CA GLN A 103 20.75 -8.08 26.66
C GLN A 103 21.73 -8.07 25.46
N GLN A 104 21.66 -7.01 24.66
CA GLN A 104 22.60 -6.78 23.57
C GLN A 104 23.95 -6.39 24.18
N THR A 105 24.80 -7.38 24.45
CA THR A 105 26.22 -7.15 24.75
C THR A 105 26.97 -6.90 23.45
N TYR A 106 26.62 -5.82 22.75
CA TYR A 106 27.46 -5.36 21.66
C TYR A 106 28.71 -4.72 22.26
N ASP A 107 29.85 -5.39 22.09
CA ASP A 107 31.16 -4.76 22.19
C ASP A 107 31.22 -3.64 21.15
N LYS A 108 30.83 -2.42 21.54
CA LYS A 108 30.97 -1.20 20.75
C LYS A 108 32.44 -0.83 20.66
N LYS A 109 33.26 -1.65 20.00
CA LYS A 109 34.58 -1.21 19.55
C LYS A 109 34.34 -0.33 18.32
N PRO A 110 34.59 0.99 18.39
CA PRO A 110 34.39 1.85 17.24
C PRO A 110 35.36 1.43 16.13
N TYR A 111 34.83 0.81 15.08
CA TYR A 111 35.58 0.55 13.86
C TYR A 111 35.76 1.88 13.12
N SER A 112 36.98 2.43 13.16
CA SER A 112 37.33 3.58 12.33
C SER A 112 37.59 3.08 10.91
N ILE A 113 36.56 3.15 10.06
CA ILE A 113 36.72 2.86 8.63
C ILE A 113 37.50 4.03 8.00
N LYS A 114 38.78 3.79 7.68
CA LYS A 114 39.65 4.76 6.96
C LYS A 114 39.55 4.65 5.43
N ALA A 115 38.56 3.92 4.92
CA ALA A 115 38.39 3.65 3.49
C ALA A 115 37.33 4.56 2.87
N GLN A 116 37.52 4.93 1.60
CA GLN A 116 36.44 5.54 0.81
C GLN A 116 35.32 4.52 0.64
N LEU A 117 34.12 4.91 1.05
CA LEU A 117 32.92 4.10 0.91
C LEU A 117 32.32 4.26 -0.48
N PRO A 118 31.69 3.22 -1.03
CA PRO A 118 30.94 3.32 -2.27
C PRO A 118 29.73 4.25 -2.10
N GLU A 119 29.30 4.87 -3.21
CA GLU A 119 28.14 5.78 -3.25
C GLU A 119 26.81 5.07 -2.97
N SER A 120 26.69 3.79 -3.36
CA SER A 120 25.51 2.96 -3.12
C SER A 120 25.89 1.50 -2.91
N VAL A 121 25.14 0.79 -2.08
CA VAL A 121 25.29 -0.67 -1.87
C VAL A 121 23.92 -1.34 -1.97
N ASP A 122 23.80 -2.33 -2.84
CA ASP A 122 22.68 -3.27 -2.85
C ASP A 122 23.17 -4.67 -2.41
N TRP A 123 22.64 -5.18 -1.31
CA TRP A 123 23.00 -6.49 -0.78
C TRP A 123 22.41 -7.65 -1.59
N ARG A 124 21.38 -7.40 -2.42
CA ARG A 124 20.81 -8.40 -3.32
C ARG A 124 21.82 -8.81 -4.39
N ASP A 125 22.64 -7.87 -4.87
CA ASP A 125 23.72 -8.14 -5.83
C ASP A 125 24.80 -9.05 -5.25
N LYS A 126 24.96 -9.02 -3.92
CA LYS A 126 25.89 -9.89 -3.20
C LYS A 126 25.33 -11.28 -2.96
N LYS A 127 24.08 -11.55 -3.35
CA LYS A 127 23.37 -12.84 -3.16
C LYS A 127 23.34 -13.30 -1.69
N VAL A 128 23.39 -12.37 -0.74
CA VAL A 128 23.30 -12.65 0.70
C VAL A 128 21.89 -12.39 1.25
N VAL A 129 20.96 -11.94 0.41
CA VAL A 129 19.56 -11.66 0.76
C VAL A 129 18.69 -12.82 0.29
N THR A 130 17.90 -13.39 1.21
CA THR A 130 16.94 -14.45 0.90
C THR A 130 15.72 -13.91 0.14
N ALA A 131 14.93 -14.80 -0.46
CA ALA A 131 13.66 -14.41 -1.07
C ALA A 131 12.72 -13.70 -0.07
N VAL A 132 11.92 -12.76 -0.58
CA VAL A 132 10.89 -12.05 0.20
C VAL A 132 9.86 -13.06 0.71
N LYS A 133 9.47 -12.92 1.98
CA LYS A 133 8.49 -13.77 2.66
C LYS A 133 7.26 -12.95 3.06
N THR A 134 6.15 -13.63 3.33
CA THR A 134 4.90 -13.02 3.84
C THR A 134 4.70 -13.41 5.30
N GLN A 135 4.52 -12.44 6.19
CA GLN A 135 4.29 -12.68 7.62
C GLN A 135 2.90 -13.31 7.91
N GLY A 136 1.93 -13.10 7.04
CA GLY A 136 0.53 -13.53 7.25
C GLY A 136 -0.16 -12.69 8.33
N SER A 137 -1.19 -13.25 8.97
CA SER A 137 -2.00 -12.55 9.99
C SER A 137 -1.38 -12.56 11.40
N VAL A 138 -0.13 -12.98 11.55
CA VAL A 138 0.58 -13.06 12.83
C VAL A 138 1.71 -12.03 12.88
N GLY A 139 1.74 -11.22 13.95
CA GLY A 139 2.59 -10.03 14.14
C GLY A 139 4.08 -10.30 14.39
N PHE A 140 4.68 -11.30 13.75
CA PHE A 140 6.11 -11.54 13.85
C PHE A 140 6.83 -10.98 12.62
N MET A 141 7.27 -9.72 12.67
CA MET A 141 8.40 -9.32 11.83
C MET A 141 9.66 -9.89 12.51
N ARG A 142 10.17 -11.02 11.99
CA ARG A 142 11.48 -11.54 12.38
C ARG A 142 12.57 -10.95 11.51
#